data_AF-A0A848T965-F1
#
_entry.id   AF-A0A848T965-F1
#
_cell.length_a   1.000
_cell.length_b   1.000
_cell.length_c   1.000
_cell.angle_alpha   90.00
_cell.angle_beta   90.00
_cell.angle_gamma   90.00
#
_symmetry.space_group_name_H-M   'P 1'
#
loop_
_entity.id
_entity.type
_entity.pdbx_description
1 polymer ?
#
loop_
_entity_poly.entity_id
_entity_poly.type
_entity_poly.pdbx_seq_one_letter_code
_entity_poly.pdbx_strand_id
1 'polypeptide(L)'
;MESNFSPFRSFLSQRRSVLKKSVPYASKTPGPDGLYHYDAEETSVWHDLYLRQMANLEGFACRAYLTGQAKLGFSPDAVPQVREVHARLQKITGAGVEPVAALIPQDAFSTLLKNRHFPVATFI
;
A
#
# COMPACT_ATOMS: atom_id res chain seq x y z
N MET A 1 19.26 -53.11 37.24
CA MET A 1 18.33 -52.05 37.68
C MET A 1 19.16 -50.78 37.61
N GLU A 2 19.01 -49.90 36.64
CA GLU A 2 17.77 -49.18 36.31
C GLU A 2 17.58 -49.00 34.80
N SER A 3 16.33 -49.17 34.39
CA SER A 3 15.73 -48.66 33.18
C SER A 3 15.55 -47.15 33.28
N ASN A 4 15.81 -46.39 32.21
CA ASN A 4 14.94 -45.25 31.85
C ASN A 4 15.11 -44.85 30.37
N PHE A 5 14.27 -45.51 29.58
CA PHE A 5 13.52 -45.01 28.43
C PHE A 5 13.56 -43.48 28.24
N SER A 6 14.10 -43.03 27.09
CA SER A 6 13.92 -41.66 26.59
C SER A 6 13.08 -41.71 25.31
N PRO A 7 11.78 -41.35 25.34
CA PRO A 7 10.95 -41.32 24.15
C PRO A 7 10.71 -39.86 23.73
N PHE A 8 11.74 -39.14 23.29
CA PHE A 8 11.53 -37.84 22.65
C PHE A 8 12.43 -37.70 21.41
N ARG A 9 12.15 -38.54 20.42
CA ARG A 9 12.34 -38.16 19.01
C ARG A 9 11.08 -37.43 18.54
N SER A 10 11.31 -36.38 17.76
CA SER A 10 10.34 -35.73 16.87
C SER A 10 9.49 -34.60 17.48
N PHE A 11 10.10 -33.41 17.60
CA PHE A 11 9.36 -32.15 17.54
C PHE A 11 10.11 -31.10 16.72
N LEU A 12 10.58 -31.48 15.52
CA LEU A 12 11.12 -30.55 14.52
C LEU A 12 10.59 -30.91 13.11
N SER A 13 9.31 -31.25 13.00
CA SER A 13 8.64 -31.39 11.70
C SER A 13 7.24 -30.76 11.70
N GLN A 14 7.18 -29.48 12.03
CA GLN A 14 6.05 -28.66 11.60
C GLN A 14 6.49 -27.20 11.41
N ARG A 15 7.56 -26.98 10.62
CA ARG A 15 7.68 -25.71 9.91
C ARG A 15 6.53 -25.67 8.92
N ARG A 16 5.43 -25.03 9.33
CA ARG A 16 4.32 -24.65 8.47
C ARG A 16 4.91 -24.14 7.17
N SER A 17 4.65 -24.86 6.08
CA SER A 17 4.69 -24.29 4.75
C SER A 17 3.73 -23.09 4.78
N VAL A 18 4.28 -21.90 5.03
CA VAL A 18 3.57 -20.67 4.71
C VAL A 18 3.59 -20.64 3.19
N LEU A 19 2.51 -21.11 2.59
CA LEU A 19 2.25 -20.97 1.17
C LEU A 19 2.55 -19.51 0.80
N LYS A 20 3.61 -19.33 0.01
CA LYS A 20 4.05 -18.03 -0.48
C LYS A 20 3.03 -17.62 -1.54
N LYS A 21 1.89 -17.07 -1.12
CA LYS A 21 0.86 -16.52 -2.02
C LYS A 21 1.52 -15.33 -2.71
N SER A 22 1.98 -15.49 -3.95
CA SER A 22 2.47 -14.38 -4.76
C SER A 22 1.25 -13.57 -5.18
N VAL A 23 0.84 -12.63 -4.33
CA VAL A 23 -0.08 -11.59 -4.79
C VAL A 23 0.59 -10.87 -5.96
N PRO A 24 0.00 -10.90 -7.16
CA PRO A 24 0.57 -10.18 -8.29
C PRO A 24 0.50 -8.69 -7.96
N TYR A 25 1.66 -8.03 -7.91
CA TYR A 25 1.78 -6.58 -7.81
C TYR A 25 1.35 -5.94 -9.14
N ALA A 26 0.09 -6.10 -9.50
CA ALA A 26 -0.51 -5.64 -10.74
C ALA A 26 -1.53 -4.55 -10.40
N SER A 27 -1.30 -3.36 -10.93
CA SER A 27 -2.25 -2.25 -10.78
C SER A 27 -3.59 -2.59 -11.40
N LYS A 28 -4.68 -2.21 -10.72
CA LYS A 28 -6.03 -2.24 -11.27
C LYS A 28 -6.15 -1.25 -12.43
N THR A 29 -7.11 -1.48 -13.30
CA THR A 29 -7.56 -0.54 -14.34
C THR A 29 -8.84 0.15 -13.85
N PRO A 30 -9.02 1.45 -14.09
CA PRO A 30 -10.27 2.10 -13.73
C PRO A 30 -11.44 1.57 -14.58
N GLY A 31 -12.64 1.57 -14.01
CA GLY A 31 -13.88 1.28 -14.71
C GLY A 31 -14.29 2.40 -15.68
N PRO A 32 -15.42 2.22 -16.38
CA PRO A 32 -15.93 3.22 -17.34
C PRO A 32 -16.25 4.59 -16.72
N ASP A 33 -16.48 4.65 -15.41
CA ASP A 33 -16.71 5.86 -14.61
C ASP A 33 -15.40 6.56 -14.17
N GLY A 34 -14.26 6.00 -14.57
CA GLY A 34 -12.93 6.46 -14.17
C GLY A 34 -12.56 6.13 -12.73
N LEU A 35 -13.28 5.21 -12.07
CA LEU A 35 -13.03 4.78 -10.69
C LEU A 35 -12.32 3.43 -10.61
N TYR A 36 -11.47 3.28 -9.60
CA TYR A 36 -10.87 2.01 -9.24
C TYR A 36 -11.78 1.28 -8.25
N HIS A 37 -12.26 0.10 -8.63
CA HIS A 37 -13.12 -0.71 -7.78
C HIS A 37 -12.27 -1.57 -6.84
N TYR A 38 -12.34 -1.22 -5.55
CA TYR A 38 -11.75 -1.97 -4.44
C TYR A 38 -12.86 -2.76 -3.75
N ASP A 39 -12.61 -4.03 -3.48
CA ASP A 39 -13.56 -4.86 -2.75
C ASP A 39 -13.46 -4.63 -1.23
N ALA A 40 -14.28 -5.37 -0.47
CA ALA A 40 -14.33 -5.25 0.98
C ALA A 40 -13.04 -5.76 1.66
N GLU A 41 -12.35 -6.75 1.08
CA GLU A 41 -11.08 -7.26 1.60
C GLU A 41 -10.00 -6.20 1.43
N GLU A 42 -9.89 -5.61 0.24
CA GLU A 42 -8.94 -4.53 -0.05
C GLU A 42 -9.21 -3.29 0.81
N THR A 43 -10.48 -2.92 1.00
CA THR A 43 -10.85 -1.82 1.88
C THR A 43 -10.46 -2.11 3.33
N SER A 44 -10.63 -3.35 3.80
CA SER A 44 -10.20 -3.76 5.15
C SER A 44 -8.68 -3.75 5.31
N VAL A 45 -7.93 -4.18 4.29
CA VAL A 45 -6.46 -4.13 4.31
C VAL A 45 -5.99 -2.68 4.37
N TRP A 46 -6.58 -1.80 3.56
CA TRP A 46 -6.30 -0.36 3.62
C TRP A 46 -6.56 0.23 5.00
N HIS A 47 -7.72 -0.08 5.60
CA HIS A 47 -8.09 0.39 6.93
C HIS A 47 -7.02 0.05 7.97
N ASP A 48 -6.63 -1.22 8.03
CA ASP A 48 -5.60 -1.72 8.95
C ASP A 48 -4.23 -1.04 8.71
N LEU A 49 -3.80 -0.94 7.46
CA LEU A 49 -2.52 -0.34 7.10
C LEU A 49 -2.49 1.15 7.44
N TYR A 50 -3.57 1.87 7.12
CA TYR A 50 -3.68 3.30 7.40
C TYR A 50 -3.61 3.56 8.91
N LEU A 51 -4.42 2.86 9.72
CA LEU A 51 -4.43 3.08 11.17
C LEU A 51 -3.08 2.78 11.81
N ARG A 52 -2.45 1.65 11.44
CA ARG A 52 -1.11 1.28 11.93
C ARG A 52 -0.07 2.32 11.52
N GLN A 53 -0.11 2.79 10.27
CA GLN A 53 0.82 3.79 9.77
C GLN A 53 0.65 5.12 10.52
N MET A 54 -0.59 5.59 10.72
CA MET A 54 -0.84 6.85 11.42
C MET A 54 -0.36 6.80 12.88
N ALA A 55 -0.57 5.69 13.57
CA ALA A 55 -0.04 5.49 14.92
C ALA A 55 1.51 5.52 14.97
N ASN A 56 2.16 4.96 13.94
CA ASN A 56 3.63 4.91 13.87
C ASN A 56 4.27 6.22 13.39
N LEU A 57 3.51 7.15 12.81
CA LEU A 57 4.03 8.43 12.31
C LEU A 57 4.13 9.47 13.43
N GLU A 58 3.38 9.30 14.51
CA GLU A 58 3.44 10.22 15.66
C GLU A 58 4.86 10.22 16.27
N GLY A 59 5.47 11.39 16.35
CA GLY A 59 6.85 11.55 16.84
C GLY A 59 7.97 11.22 15.85
N PHE A 60 7.67 10.58 14.71
CA PHE A 60 8.67 10.23 13.68
C PHE A 60 8.54 11.07 12.40
N ALA A 61 7.33 11.44 12.03
CA ALA A 61 7.08 12.23 10.82
C ALA A 61 7.39 13.71 11.03
N CYS A 62 7.96 14.35 10.00
CA CYS A 62 8.13 15.80 10.03
C CYS A 62 6.77 16.51 9.92
N ARG A 63 6.69 17.75 10.43
CA ARG A 63 5.46 18.56 10.40
C ARG A 63 4.88 18.72 9.00
N ALA A 64 5.73 18.86 7.99
CA ALA A 64 5.31 19.00 6.60
C ALA A 64 4.54 17.76 6.10
N TYR A 65 5.01 16.56 6.47
CA TYR A 65 4.32 15.31 6.15
C TYR A 65 2.94 15.25 6.80
N LEU A 66 2.85 15.47 8.12
CA LEU A 66 1.57 15.43 8.85
C LEU A 66 0.56 16.47 8.32
N THR A 67 1.05 17.67 8.00
CA THR A 67 0.22 18.73 7.39
C THR A 67 -0.27 18.33 6.00
N GLY A 68 0.61 17.74 5.18
CA GLY A 68 0.27 17.27 3.84
C GLY A 68 -0.77 16.16 3.89
N GLN A 69 -0.57 15.17 4.76
CA GLN A 69 -1.51 14.08 5.01
C GLN A 69 -2.90 14.62 5.35
N ALA A 70 -3.00 15.58 6.29
CA ALA A 70 -4.27 16.17 6.71
C ALA A 70 -4.95 16.93 5.56
N LYS A 71 -4.18 17.69 4.76
CA LYS A 71 -4.70 18.43 3.59
C LYS A 71 -5.16 17.52 2.46
N LEU A 72 -4.53 16.36 2.31
CA LEU A 72 -4.93 15.36 1.33
C LEU A 72 -6.21 14.64 1.74
N GLY A 73 -6.61 14.68 3.01
CA GLY A 73 -7.92 14.21 3.47
C GLY A 73 -8.14 12.72 3.26
N PHE A 74 -7.11 11.91 3.52
CA PHE A 74 -7.23 10.46 3.51
C PHE A 74 -7.98 9.99 4.76
N SER A 75 -8.68 8.87 4.63
CA SER A 75 -9.47 8.26 5.70
C SER A 75 -9.19 6.76 5.75
N PRO A 76 -9.35 6.11 6.92
CA PRO A 76 -9.22 4.66 7.01
C PRO A 76 -10.39 3.91 6.36
N ASP A 77 -11.48 4.59 6.00
CA ASP A 77 -12.74 3.95 5.60
C ASP A 77 -12.83 3.60 4.11
N ALA A 78 -11.95 4.17 3.28
CA ALA A 78 -11.93 3.90 1.85
C ALA A 78 -10.54 4.14 1.23
N VAL A 79 -10.18 3.29 0.26
CA VAL A 79 -8.99 3.49 -0.58
C VAL A 79 -9.16 4.77 -1.43
N PRO A 80 -8.22 5.73 -1.38
CA PRO A 80 -8.34 6.97 -2.13
C PRO A 80 -8.36 6.72 -3.65
N GLN A 81 -9.25 7.42 -4.35
CA GLN A 81 -9.31 7.38 -5.81
C GLN A 81 -8.23 8.28 -6.42
N VAL A 82 -7.52 7.78 -7.43
CA VAL A 82 -6.41 8.51 -8.08
C VAL A 82 -6.83 9.91 -8.54
N ARG A 83 -8.04 10.04 -9.12
CA ARG A 83 -8.58 11.34 -9.57
C ARG A 83 -8.72 12.36 -8.42
N GLU A 84 -9.08 11.91 -7.23
CA GLU A 84 -9.27 12.75 -6.06
C GLU A 84 -7.92 13.18 -5.47
N VAL A 85 -6.98 12.23 -5.38
CA VAL A 85 -5.60 12.51 -4.95
C VAL A 85 -4.95 13.51 -5.90
N HIS A 86 -5.08 13.29 -7.21
CA HIS A 86 -4.57 14.18 -8.25
C HIS A 86 -5.14 15.60 -8.09
N ALA A 87 -6.47 15.74 -8.00
CA ALA A 87 -7.12 17.04 -7.87
C ALA A 87 -6.68 17.79 -6.59
N ARG A 88 -6.58 17.09 -5.45
CA ARG A 88 -6.14 17.69 -4.19
C ARG A 88 -4.66 18.11 -4.25
N LEU A 89 -3.77 17.25 -4.77
CA LEU A 89 -2.34 17.59 -4.92
C LEU A 89 -2.12 18.77 -5.86
N GLN A 90 -2.84 18.81 -6.99
CA GLN A 90 -2.74 19.90 -7.96
C GLN A 90 -3.13 21.22 -7.32
N LYS A 91 -4.24 21.23 -6.57
CA LYS A 91 -4.69 22.43 -5.85
C LYS A 91 -3.69 22.90 -4.77
N ILE A 92 -3.02 21.99 -4.08
CA ILE A 92 -2.13 22.34 -2.96
C ILE A 92 -0.72 22.73 -3.45
N THR A 93 -0.23 22.08 -4.51
CA THR A 93 1.21 22.12 -4.89
C THR A 93 1.47 22.27 -6.38
N GLY A 94 0.45 22.21 -7.24
CA GLY A 94 0.61 22.10 -8.70
C GLY A 94 1.28 20.80 -9.15
N ALA A 95 1.39 19.79 -8.27
CA ALA A 95 1.85 18.45 -8.61
C ALA A 95 0.64 17.50 -8.74
N GLY A 96 0.82 16.38 -9.43
CA GLY A 96 -0.23 15.39 -9.66
C GLY A 96 0.25 13.97 -9.40
N VAL A 97 -0.67 13.03 -9.57
CA VAL A 97 -0.37 11.59 -9.63
C VAL A 97 -0.80 11.01 -10.97
N GLU A 98 -0.10 9.97 -11.41
CA GLU A 98 -0.37 9.23 -12.65
C GLU A 98 -0.42 7.72 -12.35
N PRO A 99 -1.50 6.99 -12.70
CA PRO A 99 -1.57 5.55 -12.49
C PRO A 99 -0.63 4.80 -13.44
N VAL A 100 0.08 3.79 -12.93
CA VAL A 100 1.04 3.00 -13.72
C VAL A 100 0.90 1.50 -13.46
N ALA A 101 1.46 0.66 -14.34
CA ALA A 101 1.40 -0.81 -14.29
C ALA A 101 2.26 -1.45 -13.17
N ALA A 102 2.44 -0.76 -12.03
CA ALA A 102 3.34 -1.05 -10.92
C ALA A 102 4.84 -0.91 -11.25
N LEU A 103 5.30 -1.41 -12.40
CA LEU A 103 6.67 -1.23 -12.87
C LEU A 103 6.66 -0.51 -14.22
N ILE A 104 7.47 0.55 -14.33
CA ILE A 104 7.65 1.32 -15.56
C ILE A 104 9.13 1.51 -15.89
N PRO A 105 9.49 1.73 -17.16
CA PRO A 105 10.85 2.08 -17.53
C PRO A 105 11.32 3.39 -16.88
N GLN A 106 12.63 3.50 -16.63
CA GLN A 106 13.25 4.67 -16.00
C GLN A 106 12.97 5.98 -16.74
N ASP A 107 12.94 5.95 -18.07
CA ASP A 107 12.69 7.14 -18.89
C ASP A 107 11.26 7.64 -18.72
N ALA A 108 10.28 6.73 -18.63
CA ALA A 108 8.89 7.06 -18.36
C ALA A 108 8.75 7.63 -16.94
N PHE A 109 9.35 6.99 -15.94
CA PHE A 109 9.38 7.48 -14.56
C PHE A 109 9.95 8.90 -14.47
N SER A 110 11.10 9.13 -15.09
CA SER A 110 11.78 10.43 -15.08
C SER A 110 10.98 11.50 -15.81
N THR A 111 10.27 11.13 -16.88
CA THR A 111 9.37 12.05 -17.61
C THR A 111 8.20 12.48 -16.74
N LEU A 112 7.59 11.57 -15.98
CA LEU A 112 6.53 11.91 -15.03
C LEU A 112 7.02 12.90 -13.96
N LEU A 113 8.18 12.65 -13.36
CA LEU A 113 8.74 13.54 -12.35
C LEU A 113 9.08 14.93 -12.89
N LYS A 114 9.60 15.03 -14.12
CA LYS A 114 9.82 16.33 -14.80
C LYS A 114 8.52 17.13 -14.92
N ASN A 115 7.40 16.45 -15.12
CA ASN A 115 6.07 17.05 -15.20
C ASN A 115 5.39 17.20 -13.83
N ARG A 116 6.13 17.01 -12.71
CA ARG A 116 5.61 17.04 -11.33
C ARG A 116 4.47 16.02 -11.10
N HIS A 117 4.46 14.93 -11.86
CA HIS A 117 3.52 13.84 -11.67
C HIS A 117 4.23 12.66 -11.01
N PHE A 118 3.69 12.18 -9.90
CA PHE A 118 4.23 11.03 -9.20
C PHE A 118 3.51 9.75 -9.68
N PRO A 119 4.24 8.72 -10.12
CA PRO A 119 3.62 7.46 -10.54
C PRO A 119 3.03 6.74 -9.31
N VAL A 120 1.81 6.22 -9.44
CA VAL A 120 1.11 5.49 -8.39
C VAL A 120 0.65 4.12 -8.90
N ALA A 121 0.87 3.09 -8.08
CA ALA A 121 0.24 1.78 -8.29
C ALA A 121 -1.13 1.75 -7.60
N THR A 122 -2.03 0.92 -8.11
CA THR A 122 -3.45 0.91 -7.69
C THR A 122 -3.91 -0.44 -7.12
N PHE A 123 -2.98 -1.28 -6.66
CA PHE A 123 -3.25 -2.48 -5.87
C PHE A 123 -3.13 -2.19 -4.37
N ILE A 124 -3.75 -3.03 -3.54
CA ILE A 124 -3.68 -3.02 -2.07
C ILE A 124 -3.18 -4.37 -1.56
#